data_AF-A0A954JCD0-F1
#
_entry.id   AF-A0A954JCD0-F1
#
_cell.length_a   1.000
_cell.length_b   1.000
_cell.length_c   1.000
_cell.angle_alpha   90.00
_cell.angle_beta   90.00
_cell.angle_gamma   90.00
#
_symmetry.space_group_name_H-M   'P 1'
#
loop_
_entity.id
_entity.type
_entity.pdbx_description
1 polymer ?
#
loop_
_entity_poly.entity_id
_entity_poly.type
_entity_poly.pdbx_seq_one_letter_code
_entity_poly.pdbx_strand_id
1 'polypeptide(L)' 'MSELTVTRKVHFQTGKAGSRHIENGSARKPAPARLPRITKLMALSIYYDQLIRDGHVADYEELARLGQVTRARMTQI' A
#
# COMPACT_ATOMS: atom_id res chain seq x y z
N MET A 1 38.01 -21.11 33.89
CA MET A 1 37.45 -20.82 32.56
C MET A 1 36.51 -19.65 32.72
N SER A 2 36.98 -18.45 32.43
CA SER A 2 36.21 -17.22 32.68
C SER A 2 35.04 -17.14 31.70
N GLU A 3 33.81 -17.08 32.22
CA GLU A 3 32.62 -16.87 31.40
C GLU A 3 32.63 -15.45 30.84
N LEU A 4 32.70 -15.34 29.52
CA LEU A 4 32.63 -14.06 28.82
C LEU A 4 31.16 -13.69 28.59
N THR A 5 30.57 -12.93 29.50
CA THR A 5 29.21 -12.41 29.32
C THR A 5 29.22 -11.17 28.42
N VAL A 6 28.54 -11.24 27.27
CA VAL A 6 28.43 -10.12 26.31
C VAL A 6 27.00 -9.59 26.25
N THR A 7 26.77 -8.40 26.78
CA THR A 7 25.50 -7.68 26.65
C THR A 7 25.46 -6.93 25.33
N ARG A 8 24.45 -7.21 24.49
CA ARG A 8 24.23 -6.49 23.22
C ARG A 8 22.75 -6.27 22.94
N LYS A 9 22.42 -5.21 22.21
CA LYS A 9 21.07 -5.00 21.68
C LYS A 9 20.85 -5.92 20.48
N VAL A 10 19.92 -6.85 20.63
CA VAL A 10 19.42 -7.72 19.55
C VAL A 10 17.97 -7.37 19.25
N HIS A 11 17.54 -7.62 18.02
CA HIS A 11 16.14 -7.56 17.66
C HIS A 11 15.71 -8.88 17.02
N PHE A 12 14.46 -9.24 17.26
CA PHE A 12 13.85 -10.47 16.75
C PHE A 12 12.97 -10.11 15.55
N GLN A 13 13.25 -10.70 14.40
CA GLN A 13 12.37 -10.61 13.23
C GLN A 13 11.62 -11.92 13.02
N THR A 14 10.34 -11.81 12.67
CA THR A 14 9.51 -12.94 12.27
C THR A 14 9.61 -13.12 10.75
N GLY A 15 10.16 -14.23 10.31
CA GLY A 15 10.25 -14.63 8.91
C GLY A 15 8.98 -15.33 8.41
N LYS A 16 9.07 -15.93 7.23
CA LYS A 16 7.97 -16.71 6.64
C LYS A 16 7.57 -17.87 7.57
N ALA A 17 6.27 -18.15 7.65
CA ALA A 17 5.70 -19.23 8.47
C ALA A 17 6.10 -19.20 9.97
N GLY A 18 6.36 -18.00 10.51
CA GLY A 18 6.63 -17.84 11.95
C GLY A 18 8.06 -18.18 12.39
N SER A 19 9.01 -18.34 11.46
CA SER A 19 10.42 -18.48 11.84
C SER A 19 10.91 -17.23 12.59
N ARG A 20 11.77 -17.39 13.60
CA ARG A 20 12.33 -16.27 14.37
C ARG A 20 13.82 -16.17 14.12
N HIS A 21 14.28 -15.03 13.60
CA HIS A 21 15.69 -14.75 13.39
C HIS A 21 16.17 -13.65 14.35
N ILE A 22 17.37 -13.84 14.89
CA ILE A 22 18.04 -12.88 15.77
C ILE A 22 19.01 -12.08 14.91
N GLU A 23 18.74 -10.80 14.73
CA GLU A 23 19.65 -9.89 14.04
C GLU A 23 20.32 -8.94 15.06
N ASN A 24 21.61 -8.70 14.87
CA ASN A 24 22.36 -7.75 15.69
C ASN A 24 22.05 -6.31 15.23
N GLY A 25 21.89 -5.39 16.18
CA GLY A 25 21.63 -3.97 15.87
C GLY A 25 20.16 -3.55 16.05
N SER A 26 19.84 -2.31 15.66
CA SER A 26 18.50 -1.74 15.82
C SER A 26 17.52 -2.26 14.76
N ALA A 27 16.29 -2.56 15.16
CA ALA A 27 15.23 -3.00 14.25
C ALA A 27 15.05 -2.01 13.08
N ARG A 28 14.97 -2.53 11.86
CA ARG A 28 14.65 -1.72 10.68
C ARG A 28 13.30 -1.04 10.89
N LYS A 29 13.20 0.27 10.59
CA LYS A 29 11.90 0.96 10.61
C LYS A 29 10.92 0.19 9.70
N PRO A 30 9.70 -0.11 10.18
CA PRO A 30 8.71 -0.77 9.35
C PRO A 30 8.46 0.07 8.10
N ALA A 31 8.21 -0.60 6.97
CA ALA A 31 7.77 0.11 5.78
C ALA A 31 6.48 0.90 6.09
N PRO A 32 6.23 2.02 5.41
CA PRO A 32 4.98 2.75 5.56
C PRO A 32 3.78 1.82 5.39
N ALA A 33 2.74 2.04 6.19
CA ALA A 33 1.52 1.26 6.08
C ALA A 33 0.95 1.36 4.66
N ARG A 34 0.41 0.25 4.16
CA ARG A 34 -0.27 0.25 2.85
C ARG A 34 -1.53 1.10 2.96
N LEU A 35 -1.72 2.01 2.00
CA LEU A 35 -2.96 2.77 1.91
C LEU A 35 -4.16 1.82 1.77
N PRO A 36 -5.25 2.03 2.53
CA PRO A 36 -6.48 1.29 2.35
C PRO A 36 -6.96 1.36 0.90
N ARG A 37 -7.62 0.29 0.43
CA ARG A 37 -8.16 0.24 -0.93
C ARG A 37 -9.08 1.42 -1.22
N ILE A 38 -9.94 1.77 -0.27
CA ILE A 38 -10.89 2.89 -0.42
C ILE A 38 -10.18 4.22 -0.65
N THR A 39 -9.05 4.48 0.01
CA THR A 39 -8.27 5.71 -0.17
C THR A 39 -7.79 5.86 -1.61
N LYS A 40 -7.34 4.76 -2.23
CA LYS A 40 -6.89 4.76 -3.63
C LYS A 40 -8.06 4.97 -4.59
N LEU A 41 -9.23 4.40 -4.29
CA LEU A 41 -10.44 4.60 -5.09
C LEU A 41 -10.88 6.07 -5.02
N MET A 42 -10.97 6.66 -3.83
CA MET A 42 -11.34 8.08 -3.67
C MET A 42 -10.40 9.02 -4.45
N ALA A 43 -9.09 8.78 -4.40
CA ALA A 43 -8.13 9.56 -5.18
C ALA A 43 -8.40 9.45 -6.69
N LEU A 44 -8.72 8.24 -7.17
CA LEU A 44 -9.05 8.01 -8.57
C LEU A 44 -10.36 8.71 -8.96
N SER A 45 -11.38 8.66 -8.11
CA SER A 45 -12.69 9.28 -8.35
C SER A 45 -12.58 10.80 -8.44
N ILE A 46 -11.79 11.42 -7.56
CA ILE A 46 -11.51 12.87 -7.62
C ILE A 46 -10.80 13.24 -8.92
N TYR A 47 -9.80 12.44 -9.32
CA TYR A 47 -9.08 12.66 -10.56
C TYR A 47 -10.00 12.55 -11.80
N TYR A 48 -10.88 11.56 -11.82
CA TYR A 48 -11.85 11.35 -12.91
C TYR A 48 -12.91 12.45 -12.98
N ASP A 49 -13.45 12.88 -11.84
CA ASP A 49 -14.37 14.01 -11.79
C ASP A 49 -13.71 15.28 -12.36
N GLN A 50 -12.44 15.51 -12.04
CA GLN A 50 -11.68 16.63 -12.59
C GLN A 50 -11.47 16.51 -14.10
N LEU A 51 -11.12 15.33 -14.62
CA LEU A 51 -10.98 15.11 -16.07
C LEU A 51 -12.28 15.42 -16.84
N ILE A 52 -13.43 15.05 -16.27
CA ILE A 52 -14.74 15.34 -16.87
C ILE A 52 -15.02 16.85 -16.82
N ARG A 53 -14.77 17.50 -15.68
CA ARG A 53 -14.95 18.95 -15.51
C ARG A 53 -14.10 19.78 -16.46
N ASP A 54 -12.86 19.35 -16.69
CA ASP A 54 -11.92 20.01 -17.58
C ASP A 54 -12.19 19.69 -19.07
N GLY A 55 -13.14 18.80 -19.35
CA GLY A 55 -13.50 18.38 -20.71
C GLY A 55 -12.45 17.50 -21.39
N HIS A 56 -11.51 16.95 -20.63
CA HIS A 56 -10.52 15.99 -21.14
C HIS A 56 -11.15 14.63 -21.47
N VAL A 57 -12.25 14.29 -20.80
CA VAL A 57 -13.06 13.10 -21.03
C VAL A 57 -14.53 13.51 -21.02
N ALA A 58 -15.33 12.99 -21.95
CA ALA A 58 -16.71 13.42 -22.12
C ALA A 58 -17.62 12.98 -20.97
N ASP A 59 -17.46 11.73 -20.50
CA ASP A 59 -18.31 11.16 -19.47
C ASP A 59 -17.73 9.89 -18.80
N TYR A 60 -18.48 9.34 -17.85
CA TYR A 60 -18.16 8.09 -17.16
C TYR A 60 -18.20 6.85 -18.07
N GLU A 61 -18.88 6.89 -19.22
CA GLU A 61 -18.89 5.78 -20.16
C GLU A 61 -17.57 5.72 -20.95
N GLU A 62 -17.03 6.87 -21.35
CA GLU A 62 -15.71 6.98 -21.94
C GLU A 62 -14.61 6.53 -20.95
N LEU A 63 -14.68 6.96 -19.69
CA LEU A 63 -13.79 6.46 -18.64
C LEU A 63 -13.89 4.94 -18.46
N ALA A 64 -15.10 4.38 -18.53
CA ALA A 64 -15.31 2.93 -18.42
C ALA A 64 -14.66 2.16 -19.58
N ARG A 65 -14.79 2.67 -20.81
CA ARG A 65 -14.12 2.10 -21.98
C ARG A 65 -12.59 2.16 -21.85
N LEU A 66 -12.03 3.32 -21.47
CA LEU A 66 -10.59 3.49 -21.28
C LEU A 66 -10.03 2.64 -20.14
N GLY A 67 -10.78 2.54 -19.03
CA GLY A 67 -10.43 1.74 -17.86
C GLY A 67 -10.74 0.25 -18.00
N GLN A 68 -11.29 -0.19 -19.14
CA GLN A 68 -11.70 -1.58 -19.40
C GLN A 68 -12.61 -2.16 -18.31
N VAL A 69 -13.52 -1.33 -17.80
CA VAL A 69 -14.51 -1.72 -16.79
C VAL A 69 -15.90 -1.47 -17.31
N THR A 70 -16.90 -2.11 -16.70
CA THR A 70 -18.29 -1.77 -17.00
C THR A 70 -18.61 -0.36 -16.50
N ARG A 71 -19.55 0.32 -17.17
CA ARG A 71 -20.08 1.61 -16.70
C ARG A 71 -20.56 1.54 -15.25
N ALA A 72 -21.27 0.46 -14.88
CA ALA A 72 -21.73 0.23 -13.52
C ALA A 72 -20.58 0.17 -12.50
N ARG A 73 -19.43 -0.41 -12.88
CA ARG A 73 -18.24 -0.46 -12.03
C ARG A 73 -17.57 0.91 -11.90
N MET A 74 -17.54 1.69 -12.98
CA MET A 74 -17.03 3.05 -12.99
C MET A 74 -17.88 4.00 -12.12
N THR A 75 -19.19 3.77 -12.01
CA THR A 75 -20.07 4.55 -11.11
C THR A 75 -20.03 4.12 -9.64
N GLN A 76 -19.41 2.97 -9.33
CA GLN A 76 -19.29 2.46 -7.96
C GLN A 76 -18.04 2.96 -7.22
N ILE A 77 -17.09 3.54 -7.96
CA ILE A 77 -15.90 4.16 -7.38
C ILE A 77 -16.20 5.63 -7.09
#